data_AF-A0A532T3Y9-F1
#
_entry.id   AF-A0A532T3Y9-F1
#
_cell.length_a   1.000
_cell.length_b   1.000
_cell.length_c   1.000
_cell.angle_alpha   90.00
_cell.angle_beta   90.00
_cell.angle_gamma   90.00
#
_symmetry.space_group_name_H-M   'P 1'
#
loop_
_entity.id
_entity.type
_entity.pdbx_description
1 polymer ?
#
loop_
_entity_poly.entity_id
_entity_poly.type
_entity_poly.pdbx_seq_one_letter_code
_entity_poly.pdbx_strand_id
1 'polypeptide(L)'
;MKYSSKKFESDVKYYENSLRGKVNNKLLFLVCDLTNKKAFFSIAPLSRAVHNLDGELHVLVKHKESENFLVLKKVWNIYHDMRKGLETEKTKALKSFINEVNKRTKTKVFKNIFKKPELLLYSTEKGFTGTLDLEYKFSWYKKYRWNELVGTVNTLLKKGYDIKKNERLGISFETIPKKEDLELPLKDYLDSYSMAMAMALEARRLKANVGLGSSTNKFSVLANSVRTIDLMSTLIGCELDKEVDEEVFKKFKILSPILGAEKIELNDAGFGIHGKGYTGKMFFGESIGYPTLNKKSRWTSPGQMMLKDRYEAQTKYETRDPIMRYAMTETLPIDIFIETCDVDYEKIRKRSKKIKSILDKCDRIRVIGEEKNGLKTDFTVCLVSDDKKIRRYFIASDSDVTTKIDQEYYKATGIKSGLYANFPSGEAFVTPEKLEGLIVGDVVISIDQSYRLNPKQPLVIKVKDNKYTVVSGPKKILDKMKTTKDDAMEKIRNIEDKKALPVSMTKMYRRCFNYIGEFAVNLNPKAKLCDYLIVNEKIARMMHVAMGMGFEPDRKTLYHWDMVINSPRQKMDVYGVDSKHKNHWIIKKGKFVV
;
A
#
# COMPACT_ATOMS: atom_id res chain seq x y z
N MET A 1 -11.54 5.78 -28.67
CA MET A 1 -11.13 4.68 -27.78
C MET A 1 -9.66 4.85 -27.39
N LYS A 2 -9.36 4.63 -26.11
CA LYS A 2 -8.01 4.78 -25.53
C LYS A 2 -7.08 3.61 -25.83
N TYR A 3 -7.61 2.39 -25.79
CA TYR A 3 -6.89 1.15 -26.08
C TYR A 3 -7.74 0.28 -27.00
N SER A 4 -7.09 -0.66 -27.70
CA SER A 4 -7.78 -1.67 -28.47
C SER A 4 -7.75 -3.01 -27.71
N SER A 5 -8.87 -3.39 -27.08
CA SER A 5 -8.97 -4.67 -26.37
C SER A 5 -8.70 -5.85 -27.29
N LYS A 6 -9.17 -5.81 -28.55
CA LYS A 6 -8.88 -6.85 -29.55
C LYS A 6 -7.38 -7.02 -29.80
N LYS A 7 -6.63 -5.91 -29.93
CA LYS A 7 -5.18 -5.96 -30.09
C LYS A 7 -4.50 -6.44 -28.81
N PHE A 8 -4.95 -5.98 -27.64
CA PHE A 8 -4.43 -6.46 -26.36
C PHE A 8 -4.56 -7.98 -26.24
N GLU A 9 -5.74 -8.54 -26.49
CA GLU A 9 -5.96 -9.99 -26.43
C GLU A 9 -5.14 -10.75 -27.49
N SER A 10 -4.94 -10.17 -28.68
CA SER A 10 -4.05 -10.74 -29.69
C SER A 10 -2.58 -10.74 -29.23
N ASP A 11 -2.14 -9.66 -28.61
CA ASP A 11 -0.80 -9.49 -28.05
C ASP A 11 -0.56 -10.47 -26.88
N VAL A 12 -1.59 -10.71 -26.04
CA VAL A 12 -1.59 -11.73 -24.98
C VAL A 12 -1.43 -13.14 -25.56
N LYS A 13 -2.25 -13.50 -26.56
CA LYS A 13 -2.19 -14.83 -27.21
C LYS A 13 -0.83 -15.12 -27.83
N TYR A 14 -0.19 -14.11 -28.42
CA TYR A 14 1.19 -14.25 -28.90
C TYR A 14 2.11 -14.71 -27.77
N TYR A 15 2.12 -14.01 -26.63
CA TYR A 15 2.97 -14.38 -25.50
C TYR A 15 2.58 -15.74 -24.90
N GLU A 16 1.30 -16.06 -24.78
CA GLU A 16 0.85 -17.37 -24.30
C GLU A 16 1.41 -18.50 -25.15
N ASN A 17 1.35 -18.36 -26.48
CA ASN A 17 1.88 -19.36 -27.40
C ASN A 17 3.41 -19.49 -27.28
N SER A 18 4.13 -18.37 -27.15
CA SER A 18 5.58 -18.38 -27.00
C SER A 18 6.06 -18.94 -25.65
N LEU A 19 5.25 -18.81 -24.60
CA LEU A 19 5.58 -19.15 -23.21
C LEU A 19 4.97 -20.48 -22.72
N ARG A 20 4.05 -21.10 -23.47
CA ARG A 20 3.38 -22.35 -23.10
C ARG A 20 4.40 -23.44 -22.73
N GLY A 21 4.24 -24.04 -21.55
CA GLY A 21 5.17 -25.05 -21.00
C GLY A 21 6.48 -24.49 -20.45
N LYS A 22 6.80 -23.21 -20.70
CA LYS A 22 8.05 -22.56 -20.26
C LYS A 22 7.90 -21.81 -18.95
N VAL A 23 6.71 -21.27 -18.65
CA VAL A 23 6.47 -20.40 -17.47
C VAL A 23 5.56 -20.99 -16.38
N ASN A 24 4.97 -22.16 -16.59
CA ASN A 24 4.04 -22.77 -15.64
C ASN A 24 4.71 -23.01 -14.27
N ASN A 25 4.15 -22.42 -13.21
CA ASN A 25 4.67 -22.46 -11.84
C ASN A 25 6.14 -21.98 -11.72
N LYS A 26 6.57 -21.10 -12.62
CA LYS A 26 7.93 -20.56 -12.69
C LYS A 26 7.92 -19.05 -12.57
N LEU A 27 9.06 -18.49 -12.18
CA LEU A 27 9.26 -17.06 -12.11
C LEU A 27 9.97 -16.55 -13.37
N LEU A 28 9.32 -15.60 -14.04
CA LEU A 28 9.92 -14.72 -15.04
C LEU A 28 10.40 -13.43 -14.35
N PHE A 29 11.68 -13.13 -14.51
CA PHE A 29 12.24 -11.84 -14.11
C PHE A 29 12.56 -11.02 -15.35
N LEU A 30 11.97 -9.83 -15.46
CA LEU A 30 12.10 -8.96 -16.61
C LEU A 30 12.83 -7.68 -16.23
N VAL A 31 13.92 -7.38 -16.95
CA VAL A 31 14.63 -6.10 -16.85
C VAL A 31 14.34 -5.27 -18.09
N CYS A 32 13.71 -4.12 -17.91
CA CYS A 32 13.31 -3.21 -18.97
C CYS A 32 14.08 -1.88 -18.87
N ASP A 33 14.49 -1.34 -20.01
CA ASP A 33 14.99 0.03 -20.11
C ASP A 33 13.81 1.02 -20.14
N LEU A 34 13.83 2.03 -19.27
CA LEU A 34 12.82 3.09 -19.19
C LEU A 34 12.71 3.90 -20.49
N THR A 35 13.80 4.02 -21.26
CA THR A 35 13.81 4.72 -22.55
C THR A 35 13.11 3.93 -23.65
N ASN A 36 13.05 2.60 -23.52
CA ASN A 36 12.40 1.71 -24.48
C ASN A 36 10.89 1.60 -24.20
N LYS A 37 10.14 2.58 -24.72
CA LYS A 37 8.67 2.63 -24.57
C LYS A 37 7.97 1.38 -25.12
N LYS A 38 8.48 0.80 -26.21
CA LYS A 38 7.90 -0.42 -26.81
C LYS A 38 7.99 -1.58 -25.83
N ALA A 39 9.15 -1.76 -25.21
CA ALA A 39 9.36 -2.75 -24.16
C ALA A 39 8.41 -2.49 -22.98
N PHE A 40 8.36 -1.26 -22.47
CA PHE A 40 7.53 -0.93 -21.30
C PHE A 40 6.04 -1.25 -21.52
N PHE A 41 5.45 -0.84 -22.64
CA PHE A 41 4.04 -1.14 -22.91
C PHE A 41 3.79 -2.60 -23.31
N SER A 42 4.83 -3.36 -23.65
CA SER A 42 4.72 -4.81 -23.88
C SER A 42 4.63 -5.60 -22.57
N ILE A 43 4.99 -5.00 -21.42
CA ILE A 43 4.87 -5.64 -20.10
C ILE A 43 3.41 -6.01 -19.80
N ALA A 44 2.44 -5.18 -20.16
CA ALA A 44 1.03 -5.42 -19.85
C ALA A 44 0.50 -6.74 -20.45
N PRO A 45 0.51 -6.96 -21.78
CA PRO A 45 0.09 -8.23 -22.36
C PRO A 45 0.99 -9.41 -21.96
N LEU A 46 2.29 -9.18 -21.77
CA LEU A 46 3.21 -10.22 -21.28
C LEU A 46 2.81 -10.69 -19.87
N SER A 47 2.52 -9.77 -18.96
CA SER A 47 2.11 -10.10 -17.58
C SER A 47 0.82 -10.89 -17.53
N ARG A 48 -0.18 -10.52 -18.35
CA ARG A 48 -1.42 -11.27 -18.51
C ARG A 48 -1.13 -12.71 -18.99
N ALA A 49 -0.30 -12.87 -20.01
CA ALA A 49 0.04 -14.18 -20.56
C ALA A 49 0.78 -15.05 -19.54
N VAL A 50 1.72 -14.48 -18.78
CA VAL A 50 2.43 -15.18 -17.69
C VAL A 50 1.44 -15.67 -16.65
N HIS A 51 0.50 -14.83 -16.22
CA HIS A 51 -0.51 -15.22 -15.22
C HIS A 51 -1.50 -16.26 -15.75
N ASN A 52 -1.98 -16.13 -16.99
CA ASN A 52 -2.86 -17.12 -17.62
C ASN A 52 -2.21 -18.52 -17.72
N LEU A 53 -0.88 -18.58 -17.71
CA LEU A 53 -0.09 -19.81 -17.70
C LEU A 53 0.40 -20.20 -16.29
N ASP A 54 -0.18 -19.64 -15.23
CA ASP A 54 0.18 -19.92 -13.82
C ASP A 54 1.66 -19.63 -13.47
N GLY A 55 2.25 -18.67 -14.18
CA GLY A 55 3.59 -18.15 -13.87
C GLY A 55 3.55 -16.94 -12.93
N GLU A 56 4.71 -16.62 -12.36
CA GLU A 56 4.94 -15.37 -11.65
C GLU A 56 5.84 -14.44 -12.47
N LEU A 57 5.66 -13.14 -12.28
CA LEU A 57 6.42 -12.09 -12.92
C LEU A 57 7.02 -11.16 -11.86
N HIS A 58 8.28 -10.78 -12.04
CA HIS A 58 8.88 -9.61 -11.41
C HIS A 58 9.51 -8.73 -12.49
N VAL A 59 9.11 -7.47 -12.53
CA VAL A 59 9.58 -6.47 -13.46
C VAL A 59 10.42 -5.43 -12.74
N LEU A 60 11.61 -5.16 -13.29
CA LEU A 60 12.45 -4.03 -12.95
C LEU A 60 12.61 -3.14 -14.18
N VAL A 61 12.17 -1.89 -14.09
CA VAL A 61 12.37 -0.88 -15.14
C VAL A 61 13.43 0.11 -14.67
N LYS A 62 14.52 0.21 -15.42
CA LYS A 62 15.70 0.99 -15.06
C LYS A 62 16.08 1.97 -16.17
N HIS A 63 16.63 3.12 -15.82
CA HIS A 63 17.21 4.07 -16.78
C HIS A 63 18.73 3.90 -16.96
N LYS A 64 19.40 3.38 -15.94
CA LYS A 64 20.84 3.05 -15.92
C LYS A 64 21.00 1.65 -15.35
N GLU A 65 22.23 1.16 -15.24
CA GLU A 65 22.46 -0.05 -14.45
C GLU A 65 21.92 0.10 -13.03
N SER A 66 21.35 -0.97 -12.49
CA SER A 66 20.74 -0.99 -11.16
C SER A 66 21.62 -1.81 -10.24
N GLU A 67 22.18 -1.16 -9.21
CA GLU A 67 22.96 -1.84 -8.17
C GLU A 67 22.14 -2.95 -7.51
N ASN A 68 20.85 -2.70 -7.24
CA ASN A 68 19.94 -3.70 -6.68
C ASN A 68 19.89 -4.98 -7.54
N PHE A 69 19.88 -4.83 -8.88
CA PHE A 69 19.91 -5.98 -9.78
C PHE A 69 21.29 -6.66 -9.85
N LEU A 70 22.39 -5.90 -9.74
CA LEU A 70 23.74 -6.46 -9.63
C LEU A 70 23.89 -7.32 -8.37
N VAL A 71 23.39 -6.85 -7.23
CA VAL A 71 23.36 -7.59 -5.97
C VAL A 71 22.56 -8.89 -6.12
N LEU A 72 21.36 -8.84 -6.71
CA LEU A 72 20.56 -10.05 -6.97
C LEU A 72 21.30 -11.07 -7.84
N LYS A 73 21.93 -10.64 -8.94
CA LYS A 73 22.72 -11.52 -9.80
C LYS A 73 23.86 -12.18 -9.03
N LYS A 74 24.57 -11.42 -8.19
CA LYS A 74 25.65 -11.94 -7.34
C LYS A 74 25.15 -13.00 -6.36
N VAL A 75 24.03 -12.73 -5.69
CA VAL A 75 23.39 -13.67 -4.76
C VAL A 75 23.01 -14.98 -5.46
N TRP A 76 22.37 -14.89 -6.62
CA TRP A 76 21.96 -16.08 -7.39
C TRP A 76 23.15 -16.94 -7.81
N ASN A 77 24.26 -16.30 -8.22
CA ASN A 77 25.48 -17.02 -8.59
C ASN A 77 26.10 -17.73 -7.38
N ILE A 78 26.24 -17.04 -6.24
CA ILE A 78 26.79 -17.65 -5.01
C ILE A 78 25.90 -18.81 -4.53
N TYR A 79 24.58 -18.64 -4.59
CA TYR A 79 23.65 -19.71 -4.23
C TYR A 79 23.75 -20.92 -5.17
N HIS A 80 23.90 -20.68 -6.48
CA HIS A 80 24.11 -21.74 -7.46
C HIS A 80 25.39 -22.53 -7.19
N ASP A 81 26.50 -21.83 -6.92
CA ASP A 81 27.78 -22.45 -6.55
C ASP A 81 27.66 -23.28 -5.27
N MET A 82 26.99 -22.73 -4.25
CA MET A 82 26.69 -23.44 -3.00
C MET A 82 25.86 -24.71 -3.25
N ARG A 83 24.90 -24.68 -4.19
CA ARG A 83 24.07 -25.85 -4.56
C ARG A 83 24.84 -26.90 -5.34
N LYS A 84 25.90 -26.53 -6.05
CA LYS A 84 26.85 -27.44 -6.71
C LYS A 84 27.86 -28.07 -5.75
N GLY A 85 27.84 -27.70 -4.47
CA GLY A 85 28.78 -28.22 -3.48
C GLY A 85 30.15 -27.52 -3.49
N LEU A 86 30.29 -26.38 -4.19
CA LEU A 86 31.53 -25.61 -4.17
C LEU A 86 31.74 -25.01 -2.76
N GLU A 87 32.90 -25.28 -2.15
CA GLU A 87 33.25 -24.83 -0.80
C GLU A 87 34.20 -23.63 -0.84
N THR A 88 33.66 -22.45 -1.13
CA THR A 88 34.38 -21.17 -1.09
C THR A 88 33.98 -20.38 0.15
N GLU A 89 34.75 -19.36 0.53
CA GLU A 89 34.36 -18.43 1.61
C GLU A 89 32.97 -17.83 1.39
N LYS A 90 32.62 -17.51 0.13
CA LYS A 90 31.33 -16.95 -0.25
C LYS A 90 30.18 -17.94 -0.01
N THR A 91 30.35 -19.19 -0.45
CA THR A 91 29.30 -20.22 -0.31
C THR A 91 29.17 -20.68 1.14
N LYS A 92 30.27 -20.75 1.91
CA LYS A 92 30.27 -21.02 3.35
C LYS A 92 29.53 -19.92 4.12
N ALA A 93 29.78 -18.65 3.84
CA ALA A 93 29.09 -17.52 4.48
C ALA A 93 27.58 -17.56 4.21
N LEU A 94 27.17 -17.76 2.94
CA LEU A 94 25.75 -17.86 2.58
C LEU A 94 25.07 -19.07 3.26
N LYS A 95 25.73 -20.24 3.25
CA LYS A 95 25.25 -21.46 3.92
C LYS A 95 25.10 -21.25 5.42
N SER A 96 26.05 -20.55 6.05
CA SER A 96 26.00 -20.20 7.48
C SER A 96 24.78 -19.35 7.81
N PHE A 97 24.52 -18.29 7.04
CA PHE A 97 23.35 -17.44 7.22
C PHE A 97 22.03 -18.22 7.05
N ILE A 98 21.90 -18.99 5.96
CA ILE A 98 20.71 -19.81 5.71
C ILE A 98 20.48 -20.83 6.83
N ASN A 99 21.55 -21.48 7.31
CA ASN A 99 21.45 -22.47 8.38
C ASN A 99 21.00 -21.85 9.71
N GLU A 100 21.48 -20.65 10.04
CA GLU A 100 21.07 -19.96 11.26
C GLU A 100 19.57 -19.58 11.21
N VAL A 101 19.09 -19.10 10.06
CA VAL A 101 17.65 -18.85 9.86
C VAL A 101 16.84 -20.16 9.96
N ASN A 102 17.31 -21.24 9.34
CA ASN A 102 16.64 -22.55 9.40
C ASN A 102 16.58 -23.10 10.83
N LYS A 103 17.66 -22.95 11.61
CA LYS A 103 17.74 -23.34 13.02
C LYS A 103 16.69 -22.61 13.84
N ARG A 104 16.61 -21.28 13.68
CA ARG A 104 15.66 -20.44 14.42
C ARG A 104 14.20 -20.69 14.04
N THR A 105 13.93 -20.94 12.76
CA THR A 105 12.57 -21.16 12.25
C THR A 105 12.13 -22.62 12.26
N LYS A 106 13.03 -23.57 12.54
CA LYS A 106 12.80 -25.02 12.47
C LYS A 106 12.27 -25.49 11.10
N THR A 107 12.65 -24.81 10.02
CA THR A 107 12.26 -25.17 8.65
C THR A 107 13.41 -24.93 7.68
N LYS A 108 13.38 -25.59 6.51
CA LYS A 108 14.40 -25.48 5.46
C LYS A 108 13.93 -24.69 4.24
N VAL A 109 12.77 -24.05 4.30
CA VAL A 109 12.15 -23.37 3.14
C VAL A 109 12.82 -22.03 2.81
N PHE A 110 13.51 -21.40 3.75
CA PHE A 110 14.15 -20.09 3.55
C PHE A 110 15.10 -20.06 2.37
N LYS A 111 15.84 -21.16 2.14
CA LYS A 111 16.77 -21.29 1.01
C LYS A 111 16.11 -21.09 -0.36
N ASN A 112 14.78 -21.20 -0.47
CA ASN A 112 14.07 -21.08 -1.74
C ASN A 112 14.08 -19.66 -2.30
N ILE A 113 14.18 -18.62 -1.46
CA ILE A 113 14.18 -17.22 -1.93
C ILE A 113 15.46 -16.87 -2.70
N PHE A 114 16.55 -17.62 -2.47
CA PHE A 114 17.85 -17.42 -3.13
C PHE A 114 17.96 -18.04 -4.52
N LYS A 115 16.94 -18.77 -4.97
CA LYS A 115 16.93 -19.40 -6.30
C LYS A 115 16.82 -18.34 -7.39
N LYS A 116 17.69 -18.45 -8.40
CA LYS A 116 17.61 -17.65 -9.63
C LYS A 116 16.24 -17.85 -10.30
N PRO A 117 15.60 -16.80 -10.87
CA PRO A 117 14.46 -16.93 -11.78
C PRO A 117 14.69 -17.99 -12.86
N GLU A 118 13.68 -18.79 -13.18
CA GLU A 118 13.80 -19.78 -14.26
C GLU A 118 13.88 -19.09 -15.64
N LEU A 119 13.25 -17.92 -15.77
CA LEU A 119 13.33 -17.10 -16.96
C LEU A 119 13.87 -15.72 -16.58
N LEU A 120 14.88 -15.25 -17.31
CA LEU A 120 15.47 -13.93 -17.15
C LEU A 120 15.54 -13.25 -18.51
N LEU A 121 14.77 -12.18 -18.66
CA LEU A 121 14.62 -11.43 -19.91
C LEU A 121 15.09 -9.99 -19.75
N TYR A 122 15.62 -9.44 -20.85
CA TYR A 122 16.13 -8.09 -20.97
C TYR A 122 15.49 -7.41 -22.18
N SER A 123 15.11 -6.14 -22.04
CA SER A 123 14.76 -5.33 -23.20
C SER A 123 16.00 -5.02 -24.04
N THR A 124 15.94 -5.25 -25.35
CA THR A 124 16.95 -4.88 -26.34
C THR A 124 16.30 -4.15 -27.52
N GLU A 125 17.05 -3.83 -28.56
CA GLU A 125 16.48 -3.25 -29.78
C GLU A 125 15.56 -4.23 -30.53
N LYS A 126 15.83 -5.55 -30.42
CA LYS A 126 15.12 -6.60 -31.17
C LYS A 126 13.87 -7.12 -30.46
N GLY A 127 13.71 -6.86 -29.17
CA GLY A 127 12.65 -7.45 -28.35
C GLY A 127 13.11 -7.72 -26.92
N PHE A 128 12.36 -8.57 -26.21
CA PHE A 128 12.85 -9.17 -24.97
C PHE A 128 13.75 -10.36 -25.32
N THR A 129 14.98 -10.39 -24.82
CA THR A 129 15.95 -11.47 -25.07
C THR A 129 16.52 -12.01 -23.75
N GLY A 130 17.21 -13.14 -23.78
CA GLY A 130 17.85 -13.73 -22.60
C GLY A 130 17.64 -15.23 -22.56
N THR A 131 16.81 -15.71 -21.62
CA THR A 131 16.41 -17.13 -21.59
C THR A 131 15.60 -17.53 -22.84
N LEU A 132 14.89 -16.59 -23.44
CA LEU A 132 14.15 -16.76 -24.69
C LEU A 132 14.01 -15.41 -25.39
N ASP A 133 13.66 -15.44 -26.67
CA ASP A 133 13.43 -14.24 -27.47
C ASP A 133 11.94 -14.03 -27.71
N LEU A 134 11.45 -12.82 -27.43
CA LEU A 134 10.08 -12.39 -27.67
C LEU A 134 10.05 -11.03 -28.33
N GLU A 135 9.16 -10.86 -29.31
CA GLU A 135 8.90 -9.56 -29.89
C GLU A 135 8.15 -8.65 -28.92
N TYR A 136 8.28 -7.34 -29.15
CA TYR A 136 7.46 -6.35 -28.46
C TYR A 136 6.04 -6.32 -29.03
N LYS A 137 5.06 -6.51 -28.15
CA LYS A 137 3.64 -6.40 -28.45
C LYS A 137 3.04 -5.26 -27.64
N PHE A 138 3.06 -4.07 -28.25
CA PHE A 138 2.59 -2.81 -27.65
C PHE A 138 1.49 -2.15 -28.50
N SER A 139 0.96 -2.88 -29.49
CA SER A 139 0.04 -2.33 -30.51
C SER A 139 -1.32 -1.94 -29.94
N TRP A 140 -1.65 -2.47 -28.75
CA TRP A 140 -2.82 -2.11 -27.96
C TRP A 140 -2.77 -0.67 -27.41
N TYR A 141 -1.58 -0.10 -27.23
CA TYR A 141 -1.36 1.17 -26.54
C TYR A 141 -1.52 2.37 -27.47
N LYS A 142 -2.26 3.37 -26.99
CA LYS A 142 -2.31 4.72 -27.59
C LYS A 142 -2.31 5.75 -26.47
N LYS A 143 -1.52 6.82 -26.64
CA LYS A 143 -1.56 7.97 -25.74
C LYS A 143 -2.96 8.57 -25.69
N TYR A 144 -3.40 8.94 -24.50
CA TYR A 144 -4.71 9.53 -24.27
C TYR A 144 -4.61 10.57 -23.16
N ARG A 145 -5.06 11.80 -23.47
CA ARG A 145 -4.96 12.97 -22.57
C ARG A 145 -3.57 13.12 -21.96
N TRP A 146 -2.53 12.81 -22.76
CA TRP A 146 -1.17 12.66 -22.27
C TRP A 146 -0.61 13.96 -21.71
N ASN A 147 -0.91 15.09 -22.36
CA ASN A 147 -0.44 16.40 -21.92
C ASN A 147 -1.09 16.79 -20.58
N GLU A 148 -2.38 16.55 -20.42
CA GLU A 148 -3.08 16.79 -19.15
C GLU A 148 -2.58 15.85 -18.04
N LEU A 149 -2.40 14.55 -18.34
CA LEU A 149 -1.81 13.60 -17.39
C LEU A 149 -0.43 14.04 -16.92
N VAL A 150 0.43 14.45 -17.85
CA VAL A 150 1.77 14.99 -17.54
C VAL A 150 1.67 16.25 -16.69
N GLY A 151 0.71 17.14 -16.99
CA GLY A 151 0.42 18.32 -16.17
C GLY A 151 0.01 17.97 -14.74
N THR A 152 -0.95 17.06 -14.57
CA THR A 152 -1.40 16.56 -13.26
C THR A 152 -0.25 15.95 -12.46
N VAL A 153 0.52 15.07 -13.10
CA VAL A 153 1.70 14.44 -12.49
C VAL A 153 2.73 15.49 -12.11
N ASN A 154 2.96 16.52 -12.92
CA ASN A 154 3.87 17.60 -12.58
C ASN A 154 3.43 18.35 -11.32
N THR A 155 2.13 18.67 -11.24
CA THR A 155 1.54 19.30 -10.05
C THR A 155 1.73 18.40 -8.82
N LEU A 156 1.46 17.10 -8.93
CA LEU A 156 1.64 16.13 -7.85
C LEU A 156 3.10 16.08 -7.37
N LEU A 157 4.06 15.94 -8.29
CA LEU A 157 5.48 15.82 -7.95
C LEU A 157 6.05 17.11 -7.35
N LYS A 158 5.60 18.29 -7.81
CA LYS A 158 6.07 19.58 -7.28
C LYS A 158 5.37 20.02 -6.02
N LYS A 159 4.04 19.91 -5.97
CA LYS A 159 3.24 20.46 -4.86
C LYS A 159 2.94 19.42 -3.79
N GLY A 160 2.70 18.17 -4.18
CA GLY A 160 2.45 17.05 -3.26
C GLY A 160 3.73 16.50 -2.63
N TYR A 161 4.73 16.20 -3.46
CA TYR A 161 6.01 15.61 -3.02
C TYR A 161 7.15 16.59 -2.81
N ASP A 162 7.09 17.75 -3.45
CA ASP A 162 8.22 18.68 -3.54
C ASP A 162 9.53 17.95 -3.91
N ILE A 163 9.45 17.10 -4.96
CA ILE A 163 10.54 16.20 -5.34
C ILE A 163 11.83 16.96 -5.65
N LYS A 164 12.94 16.51 -5.09
CA LYS A 164 14.23 17.20 -5.20
C LYS A 164 15.13 16.61 -6.29
N LYS A 165 16.08 17.43 -6.75
CA LYS A 165 17.16 16.97 -7.64
C LYS A 165 17.93 15.84 -6.94
N ASN A 166 18.28 14.80 -7.69
CA ASN A 166 18.99 13.58 -7.24
C ASN A 166 18.23 12.69 -6.25
N GLU A 167 17.05 13.11 -5.80
CA GLU A 167 16.20 12.29 -4.95
C GLU A 167 15.77 11.02 -5.69
N ARG A 168 15.79 9.88 -5.01
CA ARG A 168 15.36 8.60 -5.60
C ARG A 168 13.86 8.36 -5.37
N LEU A 169 13.11 8.45 -6.46
CA LEU A 169 11.68 8.11 -6.52
C LEU A 169 11.49 6.69 -7.06
N GLY A 170 10.98 5.80 -6.21
CA GLY A 170 10.48 4.49 -6.62
C GLY A 170 9.01 4.54 -7.01
N ILE A 171 8.65 4.02 -8.17
CA ILE A 171 7.27 4.01 -8.66
C ILE A 171 6.83 2.56 -8.88
N SER A 172 5.74 2.13 -8.26
CA SER A 172 5.11 0.84 -8.59
C SER A 172 3.89 1.01 -9.48
N PHE A 173 3.63 -0.02 -10.27
CA PHE A 173 2.45 -0.15 -11.12
C PHE A 173 1.94 -1.59 -11.09
N GLU A 174 0.81 -1.85 -11.75
CA GLU A 174 0.15 -3.14 -11.67
C GLU A 174 0.48 -4.08 -12.83
N THR A 175 0.81 -5.33 -12.49
CA THR A 175 0.77 -6.42 -13.47
C THR A 175 -0.68 -6.75 -13.80
N ILE A 176 -0.95 -7.21 -15.02
CA ILE A 176 -2.33 -7.51 -15.44
C ILE A 176 -2.68 -8.93 -14.95
N PRO A 177 -3.62 -9.12 -13.99
CA PRO A 177 -3.98 -10.43 -13.44
C PRO A 177 -4.75 -11.29 -14.46
N LYS A 178 -5.22 -12.50 -14.11
CA LYS A 178 -6.12 -13.27 -15.00
C LYS A 178 -7.46 -12.57 -15.21
N LYS A 179 -8.32 -13.07 -16.10
CA LYS A 179 -9.57 -12.38 -16.47
C LYS A 179 -10.61 -12.49 -15.36
N GLU A 180 -10.69 -13.67 -14.79
CA GLU A 180 -11.47 -14.03 -13.61
C GLU A 180 -11.02 -13.28 -12.35
N ASP A 181 -9.76 -12.83 -12.32
CA ASP A 181 -9.17 -12.10 -11.19
C ASP A 181 -9.23 -10.56 -11.37
N LEU A 182 -9.79 -10.07 -12.48
CA LEU A 182 -10.04 -8.63 -12.68
C LEU A 182 -11.24 -8.19 -11.86
N GLU A 183 -11.03 -7.20 -11.00
CA GLU A 183 -12.13 -6.58 -10.24
C GLU A 183 -12.52 -5.23 -10.78
N LEU A 184 -11.54 -4.50 -11.29
CA LEU A 184 -11.76 -3.28 -12.05
C LEU A 184 -11.70 -3.59 -13.54
N PRO A 185 -12.37 -2.77 -14.39
CA PRO A 185 -12.20 -2.84 -15.83
C PRO A 185 -10.72 -2.99 -16.23
N LEU A 186 -10.42 -3.89 -17.17
CA LEU A 186 -9.05 -4.09 -17.70
C LEU A 186 -8.37 -2.77 -18.06
N LYS A 187 -9.14 -1.82 -18.60
CA LYS A 187 -8.65 -0.50 -19.00
C LYS A 187 -7.97 0.26 -17.85
N ASP A 188 -8.39 0.06 -16.61
CA ASP A 188 -7.88 0.78 -15.45
C ASP A 188 -6.50 0.26 -15.04
N TYR A 189 -6.33 -1.06 -15.13
CA TYR A 189 -5.01 -1.67 -15.01
C TYR A 189 -4.07 -1.20 -16.12
N LEU A 190 -4.56 -1.11 -17.36
CA LEU A 190 -3.78 -0.57 -18.48
C LEU A 190 -3.44 0.92 -18.29
N ASP A 191 -4.29 1.69 -17.62
CA ASP A 191 -4.05 3.09 -17.28
C ASP A 191 -2.88 3.27 -16.31
N SER A 192 -2.64 2.30 -15.42
CA SER A 192 -1.50 2.31 -14.50
C SER A 192 -0.15 2.46 -15.22
N TYR A 193 -0.01 1.87 -16.41
CA TYR A 193 1.21 1.98 -17.23
C TYR A 193 1.42 3.42 -17.72
N SER A 194 0.35 4.08 -18.17
CA SER A 194 0.42 5.47 -18.60
C SER A 194 0.79 6.40 -17.43
N MET A 195 0.16 6.18 -16.27
CA MET A 195 0.42 6.96 -15.06
C MET A 195 1.86 6.78 -14.57
N ALA A 196 2.34 5.54 -14.48
CA ALA A 196 3.70 5.23 -14.05
C ALA A 196 4.76 5.80 -15.01
N MET A 197 4.56 5.67 -16.32
CA MET A 197 5.46 6.23 -17.33
C MET A 197 5.45 7.78 -17.27
N ALA A 198 4.29 8.42 -17.15
CA ALA A 198 4.21 9.87 -17.03
C ALA A 198 4.94 10.37 -15.77
N MET A 199 4.73 9.70 -14.63
CA MET A 199 5.42 10.00 -13.38
C MET A 199 6.92 9.84 -13.47
N ALA A 200 7.39 8.76 -14.09
CA ALA A 200 8.81 8.53 -14.26
C ALA A 200 9.48 9.58 -15.15
N LEU A 201 8.84 9.95 -16.26
CA LEU A 201 9.36 10.95 -17.18
C LEU A 201 9.38 12.35 -16.56
N GLU A 202 8.34 12.74 -15.82
CA GLU A 202 8.29 14.04 -15.15
C GLU A 202 9.28 14.12 -13.98
N ALA A 203 9.41 13.08 -13.17
CA ALA A 203 10.41 13.05 -12.10
C ALA A 203 11.83 13.18 -12.67
N ARG A 204 12.13 12.51 -13.79
CA ARG A 204 13.40 12.70 -14.50
C ARG A 204 13.60 14.11 -15.04
N ARG A 205 12.54 14.75 -15.55
CA ARG A 205 12.58 16.15 -16.00
C ARG A 205 12.91 17.09 -14.84
N LEU A 206 12.49 16.74 -13.63
CA LEU A 206 12.84 17.40 -12.37
C LEU A 206 14.21 16.97 -11.81
N LYS A 207 14.99 16.20 -12.57
CA LYS A 207 16.34 15.71 -12.24
C LYS A 207 16.36 14.76 -11.03
N ALA A 208 15.26 14.08 -10.74
CA ALA A 208 15.22 12.98 -9.77
C ALA A 208 15.77 11.68 -10.38
N ASN A 209 16.29 10.79 -9.52
CA ASN A 209 16.60 9.42 -9.88
C ASN A 209 15.32 8.59 -9.82
N VAL A 210 15.06 7.77 -10.83
CA VAL A 210 13.78 7.05 -10.94
C VAL A 210 14.01 5.57 -11.19
N GLY A 211 13.31 4.74 -10.42
CA GLY A 211 13.13 3.32 -10.70
C GLY A 211 11.65 2.98 -10.76
N LEU A 212 11.25 2.11 -11.68
CA LEU A 212 9.90 1.52 -11.67
C LEU A 212 10.00 0.02 -11.45
N GLY A 213 9.00 -0.54 -10.79
CA GLY A 213 8.93 -1.98 -10.57
C GLY A 213 7.52 -2.46 -10.38
N SER A 214 7.31 -3.74 -10.64
CA SER A 214 6.06 -4.42 -10.38
C SER A 214 6.32 -5.91 -10.19
N SER A 215 5.42 -6.61 -9.50
CA SER A 215 5.47 -8.05 -9.36
C SER A 215 4.06 -8.62 -9.37
N THR A 216 3.93 -9.92 -9.63
CA THR A 216 2.65 -10.62 -9.50
C THR A 216 2.05 -10.42 -8.12
N ASN A 217 0.84 -9.85 -8.09
CA ASN A 217 0.05 -9.71 -6.88
C ASN A 217 -0.45 -11.06 -6.38
N LYS A 218 -0.75 -11.10 -5.08
CA LYS A 218 -1.35 -12.24 -4.41
C LYS A 218 -2.78 -11.95 -3.99
N PHE A 219 -3.64 -12.95 -4.08
CA PHE A 219 -5.06 -12.79 -3.77
C PHE A 219 -5.44 -13.21 -2.34
N SER A 220 -4.45 -13.61 -1.54
CA SER A 220 -4.60 -13.80 -0.10
C SER A 220 -3.36 -13.27 0.63
N VAL A 221 -3.56 -12.70 1.81
CA VAL A 221 -2.49 -12.31 2.74
C VAL A 221 -1.66 -13.50 3.23
N LEU A 222 -2.16 -14.72 3.02
CA LEU A 222 -1.52 -15.98 3.38
C LEU A 222 -0.65 -16.56 2.25
N ALA A 223 -0.71 -16.01 1.03
CA ALA A 223 0.13 -16.46 -0.06
C ALA A 223 1.57 -15.97 0.11
N ASN A 224 2.56 -16.75 -0.35
CA ASN A 224 3.95 -16.30 -0.34
C ASN A 224 4.17 -15.18 -1.35
N SER A 225 5.04 -14.24 -1.01
CA SER A 225 5.47 -13.21 -1.97
C SER A 225 6.23 -13.82 -3.14
N VAL A 226 6.31 -13.08 -4.25
CA VAL A 226 7.19 -13.43 -5.37
C VAL A 226 8.62 -13.53 -4.84
N ARG A 227 9.28 -14.67 -5.05
CA ARG A 227 10.51 -15.01 -4.30
C ARG A 227 11.63 -13.98 -4.38
N THR A 228 11.74 -13.27 -5.50
CA THR A 228 12.77 -12.23 -5.67
C THR A 228 12.44 -10.92 -4.95
N ILE A 229 11.16 -10.65 -4.71
CA ILE A 229 10.72 -9.54 -3.84
C ILE A 229 11.08 -9.90 -2.40
N ASP A 230 10.75 -11.12 -1.95
CA ASP A 230 11.11 -11.60 -0.61
C ASP A 230 12.64 -11.60 -0.40
N LEU A 231 13.41 -12.03 -1.40
CA LEU A 231 14.87 -11.94 -1.36
C LEU A 231 15.35 -10.49 -1.20
N MET A 232 14.90 -9.57 -2.05
CA MET A 232 15.34 -8.16 -1.98
C MET A 232 14.95 -7.53 -0.64
N SER A 233 13.72 -7.75 -0.16
CA SER A 233 13.27 -7.28 1.15
C SER A 233 14.08 -7.88 2.30
N THR A 234 14.42 -9.17 2.21
CA THR A 234 15.31 -9.83 3.18
C THR A 234 16.68 -9.15 3.22
N LEU A 235 17.31 -8.91 2.07
CA LEU A 235 18.62 -8.27 2.00
C LEU A 235 18.58 -6.85 2.56
N ILE A 236 17.58 -6.03 2.20
CA ILE A 236 17.42 -4.66 2.71
C ILE A 236 17.26 -4.67 4.23
N GLY A 237 16.32 -5.46 4.75
CA GLY A 237 16.05 -5.46 6.18
C GLY A 237 17.23 -5.99 7.00
N CYS A 238 17.89 -7.05 6.53
CA CYS A 238 19.09 -7.56 7.18
C CYS A 238 20.26 -6.58 7.12
N GLU A 239 20.41 -5.83 6.02
CA GLU A 239 21.45 -4.79 5.89
C GLU A 239 21.23 -3.66 6.90
N LEU A 240 19.98 -3.21 7.05
CA LEU A 240 19.62 -2.17 8.01
C LEU A 240 19.80 -2.61 9.49
N ASP A 241 19.75 -3.92 9.77
CA ASP A 241 19.85 -4.51 11.11
C ASP A 241 21.16 -5.29 11.35
N LYS A 242 22.13 -5.28 10.43
CA LYS A 242 23.31 -6.16 10.50
C LYS A 242 24.19 -5.92 11.74
N GLU A 243 24.07 -4.75 12.36
CA GLU A 243 24.78 -4.37 13.58
C GLU A 243 24.08 -4.81 14.87
N VAL A 244 22.86 -5.37 14.77
CA VAL A 244 22.13 -5.89 15.93
C VAL A 244 22.79 -7.20 16.40
N ASP A 245 23.07 -7.26 17.70
CA ASP A 245 23.64 -8.43 18.36
C ASP A 245 22.61 -9.58 18.49
N GLU A 246 22.30 -10.24 17.39
CA GLU A 246 21.65 -11.55 17.32
C GLU A 246 22.36 -12.41 16.27
N GLU A 247 22.46 -13.72 16.50
CA GLU A 247 23.25 -14.62 15.65
C GLU A 247 22.90 -14.54 14.17
N VAL A 248 21.61 -14.46 13.82
CA VAL A 248 21.16 -14.31 12.42
C VAL A 248 21.78 -13.08 11.74
N PHE A 249 21.79 -11.92 12.42
CA PHE A 249 22.32 -10.67 11.87
C PHE A 249 23.84 -10.62 11.90
N LYS A 250 24.49 -11.25 12.90
CA LYS A 250 25.96 -11.46 12.87
C LYS A 250 26.40 -12.28 11.66
N LYS A 251 25.67 -13.37 11.34
CA LYS A 251 25.94 -14.15 10.11
C LYS A 251 25.73 -13.29 8.86
N PHE A 252 24.67 -12.48 8.84
CA PHE A 252 24.42 -11.56 7.73
C PHE A 252 25.50 -10.47 7.60
N LYS A 253 26.02 -9.93 8.70
CA LYS A 253 27.08 -8.91 8.69
C LYS A 253 28.34 -9.39 7.97
N ILE A 254 28.71 -10.66 8.16
CA ILE A 254 29.82 -11.31 7.42
C ILE A 254 29.46 -11.47 5.93
N LEU A 255 28.22 -11.84 5.64
CA LEU A 255 27.72 -12.08 4.29
C LEU A 255 27.51 -10.79 3.47
N SER A 256 27.14 -9.68 4.11
CA SER A 256 26.79 -8.39 3.50
C SER A 256 27.82 -7.91 2.47
N PRO A 257 29.11 -7.70 2.82
CA PRO A 257 30.13 -7.25 1.86
C PRO A 257 30.41 -8.28 0.75
N ILE A 258 30.23 -9.58 1.05
CA ILE A 258 30.36 -10.65 0.05
C ILE A 258 29.25 -10.53 -0.99
N LEU A 259 28.04 -10.16 -0.59
CA LEU A 259 26.92 -9.93 -1.51
C LEU A 259 26.94 -8.54 -2.15
N GLY A 260 27.65 -7.58 -1.57
CA GLY A 260 27.52 -6.17 -1.91
C GLY A 260 26.19 -5.58 -1.43
N ALA A 261 25.62 -6.11 -0.35
CA ALA A 261 24.31 -5.68 0.15
C ALA A 261 24.31 -4.21 0.60
N GLU A 262 25.46 -3.69 1.01
CA GLU A 262 25.69 -2.29 1.35
C GLU A 262 25.51 -1.32 0.17
N LYS A 263 25.51 -1.83 -1.07
CA LYS A 263 25.29 -1.05 -2.29
C LYS A 263 23.83 -0.98 -2.71
N ILE A 264 22.92 -1.65 -1.99
CA ILE A 264 21.49 -1.60 -2.31
C ILE A 264 21.00 -0.16 -2.17
N GLU A 265 20.47 0.37 -3.26
CA GLU A 265 19.94 1.70 -3.36
C GLU A 265 18.51 1.71 -2.80
N LEU A 266 18.32 2.49 -1.74
CA LEU A 266 17.02 2.72 -1.10
C LEU A 266 16.34 3.95 -1.69
N ASN A 267 15.01 3.94 -1.73
CA ASN A 267 14.24 5.08 -2.21
C ASN A 267 14.12 6.16 -1.12
N ASP A 268 14.22 7.42 -1.52
CA ASP A 268 13.92 8.58 -0.65
C ASP A 268 12.41 8.88 -0.62
N ALA A 269 11.74 8.57 -1.73
CA ALA A 269 10.32 8.73 -1.96
C ALA A 269 9.78 7.50 -2.71
N GLY A 270 8.57 7.05 -2.36
CA GLY A 270 7.87 6.01 -3.11
C GLY A 270 6.48 6.47 -3.53
N PHE A 271 6.04 6.09 -4.73
CA PHE A 271 4.67 6.26 -5.20
C PHE A 271 4.12 4.93 -5.69
N GLY A 272 3.08 4.42 -5.03
CA GLY A 272 2.42 3.18 -5.45
C GLY A 272 1.19 3.43 -6.30
N ILE A 273 1.06 2.75 -7.43
CA ILE A 273 -0.21 2.58 -8.13
C ILE A 273 -0.64 1.14 -7.90
N HIS A 274 -1.66 0.95 -7.07
CA HIS A 274 -2.10 -0.37 -6.61
C HIS A 274 -3.43 -0.78 -7.23
N GLY A 275 -3.51 -2.03 -7.64
CA GLY A 275 -4.75 -2.69 -7.99
C GLY A 275 -5.14 -3.62 -6.84
N LYS A 276 -5.89 -4.66 -7.16
CA LYS A 276 -6.18 -5.69 -6.17
C LYS A 276 -4.96 -6.56 -5.89
N GLY A 277 -4.70 -6.79 -4.61
CA GLY A 277 -3.93 -7.90 -4.11
C GLY A 277 -2.93 -7.47 -3.05
N TYR A 278 -2.12 -8.44 -2.65
CA TYR A 278 -1.09 -8.28 -1.64
C TYR A 278 0.27 -8.59 -2.27
N THR A 279 1.31 -7.99 -1.72
CA THR A 279 2.69 -8.40 -2.03
C THR A 279 2.97 -9.85 -1.61
N GLY A 280 2.17 -10.40 -0.68
CA GLY A 280 2.34 -11.72 -0.09
C GLY A 280 3.23 -11.72 1.16
N LYS A 281 3.32 -12.87 1.82
CA LYS A 281 4.15 -13.09 3.01
C LYS A 281 5.64 -13.02 2.64
N MET A 282 6.39 -12.21 3.37
CA MET A 282 7.86 -12.23 3.34
C MET A 282 8.35 -13.19 4.41
N PHE A 283 9.04 -14.26 4.00
CA PHE A 283 9.38 -15.35 4.92
C PHE A 283 10.21 -14.83 6.11
N PHE A 284 11.25 -14.04 5.84
CA PHE A 284 12.15 -13.55 6.88
C PHE A 284 11.43 -12.61 7.85
N GLY A 285 10.68 -11.64 7.32
CA GLY A 285 9.91 -10.69 8.12
C GLY A 285 8.86 -11.36 9.02
N GLU A 286 8.18 -12.40 8.54
CA GLU A 286 7.13 -13.10 9.31
C GLU A 286 7.65 -14.26 10.18
N SER A 287 8.92 -14.65 10.07
CA SER A 287 9.48 -15.79 10.83
C SER A 287 10.65 -15.41 11.73
N ILE A 288 11.38 -14.35 11.40
CA ILE A 288 12.50 -13.80 12.18
C ILE A 288 12.18 -12.39 12.67
N GLY A 289 11.67 -11.55 11.76
CA GLY A 289 11.43 -10.12 11.98
C GLY A 289 12.72 -9.29 12.05
N TYR A 290 12.59 -8.00 11.80
CA TYR A 290 13.66 -7.00 11.75
C TYR A 290 13.66 -6.20 13.06
N PRO A 291 14.59 -6.46 14.00
CA PRO A 291 14.57 -5.82 15.32
C PRO A 291 14.79 -4.31 15.24
N THR A 292 14.12 -3.58 16.13
CA THR A 292 14.54 -2.20 16.43
C THR A 292 15.95 -2.25 17.03
N LEU A 293 16.77 -1.20 16.85
CA LEU A 293 18.17 -1.21 17.31
C LEU A 293 18.31 -1.46 18.83
N ASN A 294 17.32 -1.04 19.62
CA ASN A 294 17.24 -1.29 21.07
C ASN A 294 16.59 -2.64 21.45
N LYS A 295 16.24 -3.48 20.47
CA LYS A 295 15.63 -4.81 20.62
C LYS A 295 14.27 -4.84 21.34
N LYS A 296 13.62 -3.68 21.56
CA LYS A 296 12.30 -3.59 22.22
C LYS A 296 11.13 -4.03 21.32
N SER A 297 11.30 -4.03 20.01
CA SER A 297 10.28 -4.45 19.05
C SER A 297 10.88 -5.04 17.76
N ARG A 298 10.01 -5.44 16.83
CA ARG A 298 10.37 -5.97 15.51
C ARG A 298 9.41 -5.50 14.42
N TRP A 299 9.94 -5.29 13.23
CA TRP A 299 9.20 -5.06 12.00
C TRP A 299 9.03 -6.37 11.21
N THR A 300 7.94 -6.49 10.48
CA THR A 300 7.72 -7.62 9.56
C THR A 300 8.01 -7.27 8.10
N SER A 301 8.28 -6.00 7.81
CA SER A 301 8.60 -5.50 6.47
C SER A 301 9.66 -4.41 6.57
N PRO A 302 10.74 -4.45 5.76
CA PRO A 302 11.70 -3.36 5.68
C PRO A 302 11.04 -2.08 5.13
N GLY A 303 10.01 -2.19 4.28
CA GLY A 303 9.28 -1.02 3.79
C GLY A 303 8.59 -0.25 4.92
N GLN A 304 7.93 -0.99 5.83
CA GLN A 304 7.33 -0.40 7.04
C GLN A 304 8.39 0.20 7.96
N MET A 305 9.55 -0.46 8.10
CA MET A 305 10.66 0.05 8.89
C MET A 305 11.28 1.33 8.31
N MET A 306 11.46 1.39 6.98
CA MET A 306 12.00 2.55 6.28
C MET A 306 11.03 3.74 6.30
N LEU A 307 9.74 3.48 6.12
CA LEU A 307 8.70 4.51 6.25
C LEU A 307 8.54 4.92 7.71
N LYS A 308 8.60 3.98 8.65
CA LYS A 308 8.42 4.21 10.09
C LYS A 308 7.14 5.02 10.36
N ASP A 309 6.01 4.49 9.91
CA ASP A 309 4.72 5.16 10.01
C ASP A 309 4.35 5.44 11.48
N ARG A 310 3.84 6.64 11.79
CA ARG A 310 3.38 7.04 13.14
C ARG A 310 2.34 6.09 13.73
N TYR A 311 1.59 5.36 12.91
CA TYR A 311 0.55 4.44 13.37
C TYR A 311 1.10 3.09 13.86
N GLU A 312 2.37 2.81 13.60
CA GLU A 312 3.01 1.55 13.95
C GLU A 312 3.49 1.58 15.40
N ALA A 313 3.09 0.59 16.21
CA ALA A 313 3.54 0.50 17.61
C ALA A 313 5.07 0.32 17.74
N GLN A 314 5.73 -0.15 16.68
CA GLN A 314 7.18 -0.24 16.55
C GLN A 314 7.84 1.15 16.51
N THR A 315 7.18 2.16 15.94
CA THR A 315 7.76 3.48 15.64
C THR A 315 8.33 4.19 16.86
N LYS A 316 7.69 4.04 18.03
CA LYS A 316 8.19 4.62 19.29
C LYS A 316 9.48 3.96 19.81
N TYR A 317 9.79 2.76 19.36
CA TYR A 317 11.01 2.02 19.73
C TYR A 317 12.09 2.10 18.66
N GLU A 318 11.72 2.46 17.44
CA GLU A 318 12.66 2.59 16.33
C GLU A 318 13.44 3.91 16.44
N THR A 319 14.75 3.80 16.66
CA THR A 319 15.63 4.96 16.87
C THR A 319 16.21 5.51 15.57
N ARG A 320 16.14 4.75 14.46
CA ARG A 320 16.53 5.24 13.15
C ARG A 320 15.56 6.31 12.67
N ASP A 321 16.09 7.27 11.91
CA ASP A 321 15.27 8.24 11.19
C ASP A 321 14.54 7.54 10.04
N PRO A 322 13.31 7.97 9.68
CA PRO A 322 12.64 7.52 8.47
C PRO A 322 13.54 7.70 7.24
N ILE A 323 13.70 6.65 6.46
CA ILE A 323 14.54 6.65 5.25
C ILE A 323 13.74 7.16 4.05
N MET A 324 12.45 6.84 4.01
CA MET A 324 11.55 7.17 2.90
C MET A 324 10.26 7.83 3.36
N ARG A 325 9.65 8.59 2.45
CA ARG A 325 8.21 8.94 2.49
C ARG A 325 7.46 8.24 1.37
N TYR A 326 6.16 8.07 1.54
CA TYR A 326 5.36 7.27 0.64
C TYR A 326 4.02 7.91 0.32
N ALA A 327 3.54 7.72 -0.91
CA ALA A 327 2.15 7.93 -1.21
C ALA A 327 1.65 6.87 -2.18
N MET A 328 0.34 6.76 -2.29
CA MET A 328 -0.27 5.83 -3.22
C MET A 328 -1.55 6.34 -3.86
N THR A 329 -1.88 5.73 -5.00
CA THR A 329 -3.18 5.75 -5.64
C THR A 329 -3.61 4.31 -5.93
N GLU A 330 -4.88 4.10 -6.25
CA GLU A 330 -5.31 2.86 -6.89
C GLU A 330 -5.20 2.95 -8.43
N THR A 331 -5.40 1.83 -9.13
CA THR A 331 -5.57 1.81 -10.59
C THR A 331 -6.84 2.56 -10.97
N LEU A 332 -6.67 3.82 -11.39
CA LEU A 332 -7.76 4.71 -11.79
C LEU A 332 -7.80 4.91 -13.31
N PRO A 333 -8.99 5.14 -13.88
CA PRO A 333 -9.12 5.74 -15.20
C PRO A 333 -8.33 7.07 -15.24
N ILE A 334 -7.55 7.30 -16.31
CA ILE A 334 -6.76 8.56 -16.42
C ILE A 334 -7.66 9.80 -16.31
N ASP A 335 -8.90 9.74 -16.80
CA ASP A 335 -9.85 10.85 -16.70
C ASP A 335 -10.15 11.21 -15.23
N ILE A 336 -10.38 10.19 -14.41
CA ILE A 336 -10.64 10.35 -12.97
C ILE A 336 -9.36 10.80 -12.28
N PHE A 337 -8.22 10.16 -12.54
CA PHE A 337 -6.94 10.57 -11.95
C PHE A 337 -6.61 12.04 -12.24
N ILE A 338 -6.76 12.50 -13.48
CA ILE A 338 -6.57 13.91 -13.85
C ILE A 338 -7.55 14.79 -13.06
N GLU A 339 -8.84 14.47 -13.10
CA GLU A 339 -9.88 15.27 -12.44
C GLU A 339 -9.65 15.41 -10.93
N THR A 340 -9.28 14.33 -10.25
CA THR A 340 -9.22 14.29 -8.79
C THR A 340 -7.86 14.70 -8.21
N CYS A 341 -6.78 14.57 -8.99
CA CYS A 341 -5.42 14.89 -8.55
C CYS A 341 -4.89 16.23 -9.11
N ASP A 342 -5.49 16.79 -10.16
CA ASP A 342 -5.19 18.15 -10.61
C ASP A 342 -5.95 19.17 -9.76
N VAL A 343 -5.52 19.31 -8.51
CA VAL A 343 -6.18 20.15 -7.51
C VAL A 343 -5.24 21.21 -6.97
N ASP A 344 -5.83 22.24 -6.37
CA ASP A 344 -5.10 23.22 -5.59
C ASP A 344 -4.80 22.63 -4.20
N TYR A 345 -3.65 21.95 -4.09
CA TYR A 345 -3.21 21.30 -2.86
C TYR A 345 -3.09 22.27 -1.68
N GLU A 346 -2.74 23.54 -1.92
CA GLU A 346 -2.68 24.54 -0.86
C GLU A 346 -4.07 24.84 -0.29
N LYS A 347 -5.09 24.97 -1.15
CA LYS A 347 -6.49 25.12 -0.70
C LYS A 347 -7.00 23.90 0.06
N ILE A 348 -6.67 22.69 -0.41
CA ILE A 348 -7.05 21.44 0.30
C ILE A 348 -6.39 21.43 1.69
N ARG A 349 -5.08 21.63 1.78
CA ARG A 349 -4.33 21.71 3.04
C ARG A 349 -4.92 22.74 3.99
N LYS A 350 -5.21 23.95 3.51
CA LYS A 350 -5.82 25.01 4.32
C LYS A 350 -7.18 24.59 4.88
N ARG A 351 -8.02 23.94 4.07
CA ARG A 351 -9.33 23.46 4.50
C ARG A 351 -9.23 22.30 5.49
N SER A 352 -8.38 21.31 5.22
CA SER A 352 -8.13 20.18 6.13
C SER A 352 -7.64 20.67 7.49
N LYS A 353 -6.66 21.59 7.49
CA LYS A 353 -6.16 22.23 8.72
C LYS A 353 -7.25 23.00 9.46
N LYS A 354 -8.13 23.74 8.76
CA LYS A 354 -9.24 24.46 9.39
C LYS A 354 -10.20 23.50 10.11
N ILE A 355 -10.63 22.42 9.44
CA ILE A 355 -11.55 21.44 10.03
C ILE A 355 -10.88 20.71 11.20
N LYS A 356 -9.65 20.25 11.03
CA LYS A 356 -8.84 19.67 12.10
C LYS A 356 -8.74 20.60 13.31
N SER A 357 -8.38 21.87 13.13
CA SER A 357 -8.27 22.84 14.24
C SER A 357 -9.60 23.11 14.96
N ILE A 358 -10.74 22.96 14.28
CA ILE A 358 -12.05 23.06 14.92
C ILE A 358 -12.31 21.80 15.75
N LEU A 359 -12.09 20.62 15.18
CA LEU A 359 -12.39 19.34 15.80
C LEU A 359 -11.44 18.96 16.94
N ASP A 360 -10.17 19.36 16.88
CA ASP A 360 -9.17 19.13 17.93
C ASP A 360 -9.52 19.84 19.26
N LYS A 361 -10.41 20.85 19.22
CA LYS A 361 -10.93 21.53 20.42
C LYS A 361 -12.06 20.77 21.09
N CYS A 362 -12.62 19.76 20.43
CA CYS A 362 -13.83 19.09 20.85
C CYS A 362 -13.50 17.86 21.71
N ASP A 363 -14.41 17.50 22.61
CA ASP A 363 -14.33 16.24 23.37
C ASP A 363 -15.04 15.10 22.64
N ARG A 364 -16.08 15.44 21.87
CA ARG A 364 -16.87 14.49 21.08
C ARG A 364 -17.42 15.14 19.81
N ILE A 365 -17.82 14.32 18.85
CA ILE A 365 -18.47 14.72 17.61
C ILE A 365 -19.82 14.01 17.54
N ARG A 366 -20.86 14.75 17.18
CA ARG A 366 -22.19 14.22 16.94
C ARG A 366 -22.46 14.20 15.44
N VAL A 367 -22.92 13.04 14.96
CA VAL A 367 -23.29 12.81 13.58
C VAL A 367 -24.72 12.29 13.56
N ILE A 368 -25.62 13.08 12.97
CA ILE A 368 -27.05 12.80 12.97
C ILE A 368 -27.60 13.02 11.57
N GLY A 369 -28.17 11.98 10.96
CA GLY A 369 -28.92 12.06 9.70
C GLY A 369 -30.43 12.15 9.92
N GLU A 370 -31.16 12.44 8.84
CA GLU A 370 -32.60 12.26 8.80
C GLU A 370 -32.95 10.77 8.74
N GLU A 371 -34.07 10.40 9.37
CA GLU A 371 -34.62 9.05 9.23
C GLU A 371 -35.13 8.83 7.81
N LYS A 372 -34.72 7.71 7.20
CA LYS A 372 -35.15 7.28 5.88
C LYS A 372 -35.34 5.77 5.86
N ASN A 373 -36.53 5.32 5.45
CA ASN A 373 -36.87 3.89 5.37
C ASN A 373 -36.67 3.14 6.71
N GLY A 374 -37.00 3.77 7.84
CA GLY A 374 -36.84 3.20 9.17
C GLY A 374 -35.38 3.10 9.65
N LEU A 375 -34.43 3.70 8.93
CA LEU A 375 -33.02 3.77 9.30
C LEU A 375 -32.61 5.23 9.52
N LYS A 376 -31.83 5.47 10.57
CA LYS A 376 -31.27 6.79 10.89
C LYS A 376 -29.81 6.62 11.30
N THR A 377 -28.90 7.32 10.61
CA THR A 377 -27.53 7.44 11.11
C THR A 377 -27.53 8.35 12.32
N ASP A 378 -27.09 7.83 13.47
CA ASP A 378 -27.03 8.57 14.73
C ASP A 378 -25.91 7.98 15.57
N PHE A 379 -24.78 8.68 15.64
CA PHE A 379 -23.63 8.21 16.41
C PHE A 379 -22.77 9.34 16.97
N THR A 380 -22.08 9.02 18.06
CA THR A 380 -21.10 9.88 18.73
C THR A 380 -19.71 9.32 18.51
N VAL A 381 -18.79 10.19 18.11
CA VAL A 381 -17.35 9.92 18.14
C VAL A 381 -16.76 10.60 19.38
N CYS A 382 -16.24 9.84 20.32
CA CYS A 382 -15.54 10.39 21.48
C CYS A 382 -14.05 10.50 21.18
N LEU A 383 -13.50 11.69 21.41
CA LEU A 383 -12.09 12.01 21.22
C LEU A 383 -11.31 11.89 22.54
N VAL A 384 -12.01 11.79 23.67
CA VAL A 384 -11.45 11.78 25.02
C VAL A 384 -11.97 10.56 25.76
N SER A 385 -11.08 9.89 26.51
CA SER A 385 -11.48 8.80 27.39
C SER A 385 -12.32 9.31 28.57
N ASP A 386 -13.13 8.42 29.15
CA ASP A 386 -14.00 8.77 30.29
C ASP A 386 -13.20 9.29 31.51
N ASP A 387 -11.97 8.77 31.70
CA ASP A 387 -11.04 9.22 32.74
C ASP A 387 -10.19 10.45 32.36
N LYS A 388 -10.41 11.00 31.15
CA LYS A 388 -9.72 12.16 30.57
C LYS A 388 -8.20 12.00 30.40
N LYS A 389 -7.66 10.78 30.51
CA LYS A 389 -6.21 10.52 30.35
C LYS A 389 -5.78 10.39 28.90
N ILE A 390 -6.69 10.02 27.99
CA ILE A 390 -6.41 9.84 26.58
C ILE A 390 -7.17 10.89 25.78
N ARG A 391 -6.47 11.52 24.83
CA ARG A 391 -7.04 12.41 23.82
C ARG A 391 -6.58 11.98 22.43
N ARG A 392 -7.51 11.90 21.50
CA ARG A 392 -7.29 11.64 20.07
C ARG A 392 -7.35 12.95 19.31
N TYR A 393 -6.48 13.08 18.31
CA TYR A 393 -6.35 14.27 17.50
C TYR A 393 -6.61 13.94 16.03
N PHE A 394 -7.21 14.88 15.33
CA PHE A 394 -7.41 14.73 13.90
C PHE A 394 -6.09 14.79 13.14
N ILE A 395 -6.06 14.13 12.00
CA ILE A 395 -4.97 14.11 11.04
C ILE A 395 -5.52 14.72 9.75
N ALA A 396 -4.75 15.63 9.16
CA ALA A 396 -5.06 16.15 7.82
C ALA A 396 -4.46 15.20 6.78
N SER A 397 -5.29 14.54 5.99
CA SER A 397 -4.84 13.77 4.82
C SER A 397 -5.10 14.62 3.57
N ASP A 398 -4.09 15.44 3.27
CA ASP A 398 -4.12 16.56 2.31
C ASP A 398 -3.01 16.45 1.24
N SER A 399 -2.50 15.23 1.01
CA SER A 399 -1.41 14.94 0.08
C SER A 399 -0.11 15.71 0.37
N ASP A 400 0.15 16.12 1.60
CA ASP A 400 1.46 16.65 1.97
C ASP A 400 2.45 15.52 2.30
N VAL A 401 3.27 15.17 1.31
CA VAL A 401 4.43 14.28 1.45
C VAL A 401 5.69 15.02 1.01
N THR A 402 5.82 16.28 1.41
CA THR A 402 6.95 17.14 1.03
C THR A 402 8.22 16.88 1.84
N THR A 403 8.09 16.32 3.04
CA THR A 403 9.23 15.98 3.92
C THR A 403 9.28 14.49 4.21
N LYS A 404 10.46 13.97 4.56
CA LYS A 404 10.58 12.58 5.03
C LYS A 404 9.93 12.40 6.40
N ILE A 405 10.21 13.31 7.32
CA ILE A 405 9.71 13.27 8.70
C ILE A 405 8.37 14.00 8.80
N ASP A 406 7.40 13.39 9.47
CA ASP A 406 6.15 14.04 9.91
C ASP A 406 6.48 15.06 11.00
N GLN A 407 6.52 16.33 10.60
CA GLN A 407 6.88 17.43 11.49
C GLN A 407 5.81 17.70 12.56
N GLU A 408 4.53 17.46 12.27
CA GLU A 408 3.47 17.66 13.23
C GLU A 408 3.56 16.61 14.34
N TYR A 409 3.68 15.34 13.95
CA TYR A 409 3.83 14.24 14.90
C TYR A 409 5.12 14.36 15.71
N TYR A 410 6.23 14.76 15.08
CA TYR A 410 7.49 14.96 15.79
C TYR A 410 7.39 16.08 16.83
N LYS A 411 6.78 17.23 16.50
CA LYS A 411 6.57 18.31 17.46
C LYS A 411 5.67 17.90 18.63
N ALA A 412 4.65 17.09 18.36
CA ALA A 412 3.70 16.66 19.38
C ALA A 412 4.26 15.58 20.32
N THR A 413 5.14 14.70 19.83
CA THR A 413 5.53 13.48 20.56
C THR A 413 7.03 13.32 20.80
N GLY A 414 7.87 14.10 20.11
CA GLY A 414 9.33 13.89 20.07
C GLY A 414 9.75 12.65 19.25
N ILE A 415 8.81 11.94 18.62
CA ILE A 415 9.07 10.72 17.84
C ILE A 415 9.11 11.07 16.35
N LYS A 416 10.22 10.76 15.68
CA LYS A 416 10.32 10.92 14.22
C LYS A 416 9.63 9.75 13.51
N SER A 417 8.60 10.02 12.72
CA SER A 417 7.93 9.06 11.83
C SER A 417 7.98 9.54 10.39
N GLY A 418 7.80 8.64 9.43
CA GLY A 418 7.73 9.03 8.02
C GLY A 418 6.36 9.58 7.61
N LEU A 419 6.32 10.33 6.51
CA LEU A 419 5.07 10.81 5.90
C LEU A 419 4.48 9.81 4.91
N TYR A 420 3.15 9.67 5.02
CA TYR A 420 2.31 8.84 4.17
C TYR A 420 1.14 9.67 3.63
N ALA A 421 0.75 9.47 2.36
CA ALA A 421 -0.46 10.08 1.81
C ALA A 421 -1.17 9.23 0.75
N ASN A 422 -2.44 9.57 0.51
CA ASN A 422 -3.20 9.09 -0.65
C ASN A 422 -3.29 10.18 -1.74
N PHE A 423 -3.37 9.75 -2.98
CA PHE A 423 -3.74 10.55 -4.14
C PHE A 423 -4.87 9.83 -4.88
N PRO A 424 -6.04 10.46 -5.08
CA PRO A 424 -6.42 11.79 -4.60
C PRO A 424 -6.46 11.89 -3.07
N SER A 425 -6.32 13.11 -2.55
CA SER A 425 -6.50 13.43 -1.13
C SER A 425 -7.74 14.28 -0.89
N GLY A 426 -7.97 14.59 0.38
CA GLY A 426 -8.97 15.53 0.83
C GLY A 426 -9.82 14.89 1.90
N GLU A 427 -9.25 14.73 3.10
CA GLU A 427 -10.01 14.41 4.29
C GLU A 427 -9.34 14.97 5.55
N ALA A 428 -10.12 15.05 6.62
CA ALA A 428 -9.62 15.14 7.98
C ALA A 428 -10.21 13.98 8.77
N PHE A 429 -9.35 13.17 9.37
CA PHE A 429 -9.76 11.91 10.01
C PHE A 429 -9.17 11.74 11.40
N VAL A 430 -9.75 10.85 12.19
CA VAL A 430 -9.28 10.51 13.53
C VAL A 430 -9.52 9.04 13.82
N THR A 431 -8.62 8.42 14.57
CA THR A 431 -8.94 7.15 15.23
C THR A 431 -9.73 7.44 16.50
N PRO A 432 -11.02 7.04 16.59
CA PRO A 432 -11.82 7.35 17.76
C PRO A 432 -11.24 6.73 19.04
N GLU A 433 -11.40 7.41 20.18
CA GLU A 433 -11.19 6.73 21.46
C GLU A 433 -12.32 5.73 21.69
N LYS A 434 -13.54 6.21 21.44
CA LYS A 434 -14.77 5.43 21.50
C LYS A 434 -15.73 5.93 20.42
N LEU A 435 -16.51 5.03 19.84
CA LEU A 435 -17.66 5.36 19.00
C LEU A 435 -18.89 4.59 19.50
N GLU A 436 -20.04 5.25 19.52
CA GLU A 436 -21.34 4.64 19.88
C GLU A 436 -22.46 5.11 18.96
N GLY A 437 -23.31 4.18 18.51
CA GLY A 437 -24.52 4.51 17.77
C GLY A 437 -24.80 3.58 16.58
N LEU A 438 -25.66 4.05 15.68
CA LEU A 438 -26.04 3.35 14.44
C LEU A 438 -25.46 4.11 13.23
N ILE A 439 -24.82 3.39 12.32
CA ILE A 439 -24.20 3.96 11.13
C ILE A 439 -24.79 3.28 9.88
N VAL A 440 -25.21 4.10 8.90
CA VAL A 440 -25.76 3.63 7.62
C VAL A 440 -24.83 4.03 6.48
N GLY A 441 -24.08 3.07 5.94
CA GLY A 441 -23.24 3.23 4.75
C GLY A 441 -24.04 2.98 3.47
N ASP A 442 -24.00 3.93 2.54
CA ASP A 442 -24.90 3.97 1.38
C ASP A 442 -24.21 4.40 0.07
N VAL A 443 -22.88 4.29 0.03
CA VAL A 443 -22.06 4.66 -1.15
C VAL A 443 -21.21 3.49 -1.63
N VAL A 444 -20.14 3.18 -0.89
CA VAL A 444 -19.18 2.12 -1.20
C VAL A 444 -18.61 1.58 0.11
N ILE A 445 -18.22 0.32 0.12
CA ILE A 445 -17.34 -0.25 1.15
C ILE A 445 -16.15 -0.93 0.50
N SER A 446 -14.96 -0.75 1.07
CA SER A 446 -13.77 -1.52 0.69
C SER A 446 -13.51 -2.66 1.65
N ILE A 447 -13.37 -3.89 1.12
CA ILE A 447 -13.06 -5.08 1.92
C ILE A 447 -11.81 -5.77 1.37
N ASP A 448 -11.96 -6.39 0.21
CA ASP A 448 -10.88 -6.83 -0.66
C ASP A 448 -10.90 -6.06 -1.99
N GLN A 449 -12.01 -5.38 -2.27
CA GLN A 449 -12.27 -4.52 -3.42
C GLN A 449 -13.32 -3.47 -3.04
N SER A 450 -13.54 -2.51 -3.94
CA SER A 450 -14.63 -1.54 -3.82
C SER A 450 -15.98 -2.16 -4.16
N TYR A 451 -16.88 -2.25 -3.19
CA TYR A 451 -18.26 -2.70 -3.37
C TYR A 451 -19.22 -1.52 -3.32
N ARG A 452 -19.89 -1.21 -4.43
CA ARG A 452 -20.98 -0.23 -4.46
C ARG A 452 -22.13 -0.69 -3.56
N LEU A 453 -22.64 0.23 -2.75
CA LEU A 453 -23.82 0.02 -1.91
C LEU A 453 -25.05 0.67 -2.54
N ASN A 454 -26.17 -0.03 -2.50
CA ASN A 454 -27.46 0.52 -2.90
C ASN A 454 -28.06 1.27 -1.69
N PRO A 455 -28.48 2.54 -1.81
CA PRO A 455 -29.11 3.26 -0.69
C PRO A 455 -30.40 2.62 -0.16
N LYS A 456 -31.06 1.76 -0.95
CA LYS A 456 -32.22 0.97 -0.53
C LYS A 456 -31.83 -0.33 0.20
N GLN A 457 -30.59 -0.78 0.06
CA GLN A 457 -30.01 -1.93 0.76
C GLN A 457 -28.63 -1.54 1.31
N PRO A 458 -28.58 -0.57 2.25
CA PRO A 458 -27.34 -0.08 2.79
C PRO A 458 -26.65 -1.14 3.65
N LEU A 459 -25.37 -0.91 3.96
CA LEU A 459 -24.70 -1.62 5.03
C LEU A 459 -24.96 -0.87 6.34
N VAL A 460 -25.53 -1.57 7.32
CA VAL A 460 -25.88 -1.00 8.62
C VAL A 460 -25.05 -1.66 9.69
N ILE A 461 -24.33 -0.85 10.47
CA ILE A 461 -23.56 -1.32 11.62
C ILE A 461 -24.01 -0.61 12.89
N LYS A 462 -24.02 -1.35 13.99
CA LYS A 462 -24.23 -0.83 15.33
C LYS A 462 -22.91 -0.86 16.07
N VAL A 463 -22.59 0.22 16.78
CA VAL A 463 -21.35 0.34 17.52
C VAL A 463 -21.66 0.56 18.98
N LYS A 464 -21.05 -0.25 19.84
CA LYS A 464 -21.10 -0.11 21.30
C LYS A 464 -19.70 -0.32 21.85
N ASP A 465 -19.25 0.60 22.71
CA ASP A 465 -17.90 0.55 23.28
C ASP A 465 -16.80 0.41 22.21
N ASN A 466 -16.93 1.20 21.13
CA ASN A 466 -16.08 1.17 19.93
C ASN A 466 -16.09 -0.15 19.13
N LYS A 467 -16.83 -1.18 19.57
CA LYS A 467 -16.94 -2.45 18.86
C LYS A 467 -18.14 -2.42 17.92
N TYR A 468 -17.90 -2.73 16.66
CA TYR A 468 -18.97 -2.80 15.67
C TYR A 468 -19.60 -4.21 15.62
N THR A 469 -20.88 -4.25 15.33
CA THR A 469 -21.61 -5.42 14.87
C THR A 469 -22.37 -5.07 13.60
N VAL A 470 -22.39 -5.98 12.63
CA VAL A 470 -23.16 -5.79 11.40
C VAL A 470 -24.61 -6.15 11.68
N VAL A 471 -25.52 -5.20 11.43
CA VAL A 471 -26.96 -5.37 11.63
C VAL A 471 -27.61 -5.92 10.37
N SER A 472 -27.27 -5.34 9.22
CA SER A 472 -27.77 -5.76 7.91
C SER A 472 -26.85 -5.29 6.80
N GLY A 473 -26.92 -5.94 5.65
CA GLY A 473 -26.18 -5.54 4.45
C GLY A 473 -26.35 -6.56 3.31
N PRO A 474 -25.87 -6.23 2.10
CA PRO A 474 -25.93 -7.16 0.97
C PRO A 474 -25.17 -8.47 1.24
N LYS A 475 -25.80 -9.62 1.01
CA LYS A 475 -25.23 -10.95 1.31
C LYS A 475 -23.79 -11.14 0.80
N LYS A 476 -23.53 -10.77 -0.45
CA LYS A 476 -22.19 -10.86 -1.07
C LYS A 476 -21.11 -10.13 -0.25
N ILE A 477 -21.45 -8.97 0.31
CA ILE A 477 -20.53 -8.15 1.11
C ILE A 477 -20.31 -8.82 2.47
N LEU A 478 -21.38 -9.31 3.11
CA LEU A 478 -21.29 -10.02 4.40
C LEU A 478 -20.43 -11.28 4.31
N ASP A 479 -20.61 -12.08 3.25
CA ASP A 479 -19.82 -13.27 2.98
C ASP A 479 -18.33 -12.91 2.83
N LYS A 480 -18.04 -11.83 2.09
CA LYS A 480 -16.66 -11.35 1.91
C LYS A 480 -16.03 -10.84 3.21
N MET A 481 -16.78 -10.07 4.01
CA MET A 481 -16.32 -9.62 5.33
C MET A 481 -15.94 -10.82 6.21
N LYS A 482 -16.76 -11.88 6.20
CA LYS A 482 -16.45 -13.10 6.95
C LYS A 482 -15.14 -13.73 6.48
N THR A 483 -14.99 -14.00 5.18
CA THR A 483 -13.78 -14.62 4.63
C THR A 483 -12.52 -13.81 4.95
N THR A 484 -12.54 -12.49 4.73
CA THR A 484 -11.36 -11.65 4.98
C THR A 484 -11.02 -11.57 6.48
N LYS A 485 -12.02 -11.66 7.38
CA LYS A 485 -11.77 -11.76 8.83
C LYS A 485 -11.17 -13.11 9.22
N ASP A 486 -11.64 -14.19 8.63
CA ASP A 486 -11.09 -15.52 8.89
C ASP A 486 -9.60 -15.57 8.49
N ASP A 487 -9.25 -15.07 7.29
CA ASP A 487 -7.85 -14.93 6.81
C ASP A 487 -7.00 -14.05 7.75
N ALA A 488 -7.53 -12.90 8.18
CA ALA A 488 -6.84 -11.99 9.09
C ALA A 488 -6.59 -12.64 10.45
N MET A 489 -7.56 -13.40 10.99
CA MET A 489 -7.41 -14.10 12.27
C MET A 489 -6.40 -15.24 12.17
N GLU A 490 -6.39 -15.98 11.07
CA GLU A 490 -5.37 -17.00 10.81
C GLU A 490 -3.98 -16.38 10.73
N LYS A 491 -3.84 -15.22 10.07
CA LYS A 491 -2.57 -14.49 10.02
C LYS A 491 -2.10 -14.06 11.41
N ILE A 492 -2.99 -13.59 12.29
CA ILE A 492 -2.64 -13.29 13.69
C ILE A 492 -2.09 -14.53 14.40
N ARG A 493 -2.77 -15.69 14.27
CA ARG A 493 -2.32 -16.96 14.87
C ARG A 493 -0.93 -17.36 14.36
N ASN A 494 -0.72 -17.28 13.05
CA ASN A 494 0.57 -17.60 12.42
C ASN A 494 1.72 -16.73 12.95
N ILE A 495 1.48 -15.44 13.21
CA ILE A 495 2.47 -14.52 13.79
C ILE A 495 2.78 -14.88 15.24
N GLU A 496 1.75 -15.25 16.02
CA GLU A 496 1.87 -15.67 17.42
C GLU A 496 2.70 -16.96 17.55
N ASP A 497 2.36 -17.98 16.76
CA ASP A 497 3.02 -19.29 16.80
C ASP A 497 4.51 -19.20 16.46
N LYS A 498 4.84 -18.34 15.49
CA LYS A 498 6.22 -18.07 15.06
C LYS A 498 6.97 -17.11 15.98
N LYS A 499 6.29 -16.44 16.92
CA LYS A 499 6.85 -15.40 17.80
C LYS A 499 7.58 -14.29 17.00
N ALA A 500 7.05 -13.95 15.83
CA ALA A 500 7.66 -12.96 14.94
C ALA A 500 7.52 -11.53 15.47
N LEU A 501 6.49 -11.29 16.29
CA LEU A 501 6.24 -10.03 16.99
C LEU A 501 6.14 -10.25 18.50
N PRO A 502 6.38 -9.21 19.32
CA PRO A 502 6.08 -9.24 20.75
C PRO A 502 4.62 -9.62 21.02
N VAL A 503 4.39 -10.43 22.06
CA VAL A 503 3.05 -10.90 22.47
C VAL A 503 2.08 -9.74 22.76
N SER A 504 2.57 -8.60 23.24
CA SER A 504 1.75 -7.41 23.46
C SER A 504 1.11 -6.89 22.17
N MET A 505 1.79 -7.01 21.02
CA MET A 505 1.27 -6.56 19.73
C MET A 505 0.18 -7.48 19.20
N THR A 506 0.36 -8.79 19.30
CA THR A 506 -0.67 -9.74 18.83
C THR A 506 -1.91 -9.71 19.73
N LYS A 507 -1.74 -9.53 21.05
CA LYS A 507 -2.84 -9.24 21.98
C LYS A 507 -3.60 -7.96 21.58
N MET A 508 -2.88 -6.92 21.17
CA MET A 508 -3.50 -5.69 20.67
C MET A 508 -4.30 -5.96 19.38
N TYR A 509 -3.76 -6.72 18.42
CA TYR A 509 -4.45 -7.06 17.18
C TYR A 509 -5.78 -7.77 17.44
N ARG A 510 -5.81 -8.69 18.41
CA ARG A 510 -7.03 -9.39 18.85
C ARG A 510 -8.01 -8.46 19.54
N ARG A 511 -7.54 -7.62 20.45
CA ARG A 511 -8.38 -6.65 21.17
C ARG A 511 -9.09 -5.70 20.20
N CYS A 512 -8.36 -5.17 19.22
CA CYS A 512 -8.86 -4.18 18.27
C CYS A 512 -9.58 -4.82 17.07
N PHE A 513 -9.70 -6.15 17.02
CA PHE A 513 -10.12 -6.87 15.82
C PHE A 513 -11.53 -6.50 15.33
N ASN A 514 -12.43 -6.01 16.19
CA ASN A 514 -13.77 -5.55 15.81
C ASN A 514 -13.99 -4.07 16.16
N TYR A 515 -12.92 -3.28 16.25
CA TYR A 515 -13.03 -1.87 16.61
C TYR A 515 -13.42 -1.03 15.40
N ILE A 516 -13.94 0.17 15.65
CA ILE A 516 -13.87 1.26 14.68
C ILE A 516 -12.46 1.83 14.73
N GLY A 517 -11.83 1.88 13.55
CA GLY A 517 -10.48 2.37 13.36
C GLY A 517 -10.42 3.84 12.94
N GLU A 518 -11.47 4.36 12.31
CA GLU A 518 -11.46 5.71 11.76
C GLU A 518 -12.85 6.33 11.70
N PHE A 519 -12.88 7.65 11.91
CA PHE A 519 -13.95 8.52 11.46
C PHE A 519 -13.34 9.69 10.68
N ALA A 520 -13.93 10.03 9.54
CA ALA A 520 -13.38 11.05 8.65
C ALA A 520 -14.45 11.95 8.00
N VAL A 521 -14.05 13.19 7.73
CA VAL A 521 -14.80 14.17 6.94
C VAL A 521 -14.06 14.47 5.64
N ASN A 522 -14.75 14.27 4.52
CA ASN A 522 -14.15 14.25 3.17
C ASN A 522 -14.27 15.63 2.51
N LEU A 523 -13.25 16.07 1.76
CA LEU A 523 -12.99 17.48 1.44
C LEU A 523 -12.68 17.80 -0.02
N ASN A 524 -12.39 16.81 -0.87
CA ASN A 524 -12.00 17.04 -2.26
C ASN A 524 -13.20 17.49 -3.11
N PRO A 525 -13.23 18.73 -3.62
CA PRO A 525 -14.35 19.24 -4.38
C PRO A 525 -14.41 18.68 -5.82
N LYS A 526 -13.31 18.12 -6.32
CA LYS A 526 -13.24 17.52 -7.67
C LYS A 526 -13.54 16.02 -7.67
N ALA A 527 -13.44 15.35 -6.52
CA ALA A 527 -13.87 13.97 -6.39
C ALA A 527 -15.39 13.84 -6.56
N LYS A 528 -15.81 12.82 -7.30
CA LYS A 528 -17.20 12.52 -7.63
C LYS A 528 -17.49 11.04 -7.42
N LEU A 529 -18.78 10.73 -7.27
CA LEU A 529 -19.22 9.35 -7.08
C LEU A 529 -18.81 8.48 -8.28
N CYS A 530 -18.08 7.41 -7.99
CA CYS A 530 -17.58 6.45 -9.00
C CYS A 530 -17.40 5.04 -8.39
N ASP A 531 -16.75 4.14 -9.13
CA ASP A 531 -16.45 2.75 -8.68
C ASP A 531 -15.33 2.63 -7.64
N TYR A 532 -14.61 3.73 -7.43
CA TYR A 532 -13.27 3.75 -6.86
C TYR A 532 -13.32 4.26 -5.42
N LEU A 533 -12.99 3.42 -4.43
CA LEU A 533 -13.00 3.81 -3.01
C LEU A 533 -12.13 5.04 -2.79
N ILE A 534 -10.88 5.03 -3.27
CA ILE A 534 -9.91 6.09 -2.98
C ILE A 534 -10.40 7.47 -3.44
N VAL A 535 -11.34 7.51 -4.40
CA VAL A 535 -12.00 8.73 -4.86
C VAL A 535 -13.23 9.02 -3.98
N ASN A 536 -14.08 8.02 -3.78
CA ASN A 536 -15.33 8.16 -3.03
C ASN A 536 -15.13 8.62 -1.59
N GLU A 537 -14.10 8.10 -0.92
CA GLU A 537 -13.72 8.47 0.45
C GLU A 537 -13.14 9.89 0.54
N LYS A 538 -12.90 10.57 -0.58
CA LYS A 538 -12.41 11.96 -0.59
C LYS A 538 -13.47 12.96 -1.03
N ILE A 539 -14.67 12.53 -1.48
CA ILE A 539 -15.71 13.43 -2.00
C ILE A 539 -16.14 14.48 -0.98
N ALA A 540 -15.99 15.76 -1.32
CA ALA A 540 -16.40 16.87 -0.47
C ALA A 540 -17.83 16.74 0.06
N ARG A 541 -17.97 16.93 1.38
CA ARG A 541 -19.22 16.84 2.18
C ARG A 541 -19.66 15.42 2.52
N MET A 542 -19.02 14.39 1.99
CA MET A 542 -19.23 13.01 2.44
C MET A 542 -18.39 12.74 3.70
N MET A 543 -18.59 11.56 4.28
CA MET A 543 -17.82 11.05 5.40
C MET A 543 -17.55 9.57 5.18
N HIS A 544 -16.65 9.01 5.96
CA HIS A 544 -16.54 7.56 6.08
C HIS A 544 -16.19 7.16 7.50
N VAL A 545 -16.46 5.88 7.79
CA VAL A 545 -16.07 5.21 9.02
C VAL A 545 -15.37 3.92 8.62
N ALA A 546 -14.19 3.68 9.18
CA ALA A 546 -13.44 2.46 8.92
C ALA A 546 -13.61 1.43 10.04
N MET A 547 -13.87 0.19 9.66
CA MET A 547 -13.86 -0.96 10.57
C MET A 547 -12.48 -1.62 10.60
N GLY A 548 -12.02 -2.02 11.80
CA GLY A 548 -10.76 -2.72 12.00
C GLY A 548 -9.66 -1.79 12.52
N MET A 549 -8.53 -1.76 11.81
CA MET A 549 -7.31 -1.07 12.20
C MET A 549 -7.54 0.43 12.28
N GLY A 550 -7.14 1.03 13.39
CA GLY A 550 -7.01 2.48 13.51
C GLY A 550 -5.59 2.98 13.27
N PHE A 551 -5.52 4.26 12.95
CA PHE A 551 -4.31 5.03 12.71
C PHE A 551 -3.74 5.61 14.01
N GLU A 552 -3.53 4.74 15.00
CA GLU A 552 -2.89 5.03 16.28
C GLU A 552 -2.09 3.80 16.75
N PRO A 553 -0.93 3.98 17.42
CA PRO A 553 -0.08 2.88 17.87
C PRO A 553 -0.80 1.81 18.71
N ASP A 554 -1.84 2.16 19.45
CA ASP A 554 -2.59 1.27 20.33
C ASP A 554 -3.88 0.70 19.71
N ARG A 555 -4.11 0.93 18.41
CA ARG A 555 -5.36 0.62 17.69
C ARG A 555 -5.17 -0.26 16.46
N LYS A 556 -4.05 -0.97 16.34
CA LYS A 556 -3.74 -1.78 15.16
C LYS A 556 -4.42 -3.15 15.15
N THR A 557 -4.82 -3.61 13.96
CA THR A 557 -5.17 -5.00 13.62
C THR A 557 -4.83 -5.28 12.14
N LEU A 558 -5.34 -6.36 11.52
CA LEU A 558 -4.89 -6.82 10.19
C LEU A 558 -5.86 -6.54 9.02
N TYR A 559 -6.92 -5.76 9.23
CA TYR A 559 -7.77 -5.27 8.15
C TYR A 559 -8.26 -3.85 8.46
N HIS A 560 -8.64 -3.11 7.42
CA HIS A 560 -9.16 -1.74 7.50
C HIS A 560 -10.18 -1.59 6.36
N TRP A 561 -11.43 -1.32 6.71
CA TRP A 561 -12.54 -1.30 5.75
C TRP A 561 -13.32 0.01 5.82
N ASP A 562 -13.07 0.87 4.86
CA ASP A 562 -13.74 2.16 4.72
C ASP A 562 -15.14 1.98 4.19
N MET A 563 -16.12 2.42 4.97
CA MET A 563 -17.52 2.49 4.58
C MET A 563 -17.92 3.96 4.39
N VAL A 564 -18.18 4.33 3.13
CA VAL A 564 -18.48 5.72 2.74
C VAL A 564 -19.97 6.03 2.92
N ILE A 565 -20.24 7.22 3.46
CA ILE A 565 -21.55 7.72 3.84
C ILE A 565 -21.86 9.01 3.07
N ASN A 566 -22.99 9.03 2.36
CA ASN A 566 -23.45 10.21 1.63
C ASN A 566 -24.17 11.20 2.55
N SER A 567 -23.40 12.04 3.23
CA SER A 567 -23.94 13.06 4.14
C SER A 567 -24.96 14.01 3.50
N PRO A 568 -24.77 14.52 2.26
CA PRO A 568 -25.79 15.28 1.54
C PRO A 568 -27.11 14.52 1.36
N ARG A 569 -27.05 13.24 0.96
CA ARG A 569 -28.25 12.42 0.76
C ARG A 569 -28.98 12.16 2.07
N GLN A 570 -28.26 11.93 3.15
CA GLN A 570 -28.83 11.68 4.48
C GLN A 570 -29.15 12.99 5.25
N LYS A 571 -28.93 14.16 4.64
CA LYS A 571 -29.08 15.50 5.23
C LYS A 571 -28.42 15.62 6.61
N MET A 572 -27.18 15.16 6.72
CA MET A 572 -26.51 15.02 8.01
C MET A 572 -26.13 16.36 8.65
N ASP A 573 -26.26 16.41 9.97
CA ASP A 573 -25.67 17.37 10.87
C ASP A 573 -24.42 16.76 11.51
N VAL A 574 -23.29 17.46 11.41
CA VAL A 574 -21.99 17.05 11.93
C VAL A 574 -21.37 18.23 12.67
N TYR A 575 -21.21 18.08 13.98
CA TYR A 575 -20.64 19.11 14.83
C TYR A 575 -19.87 18.50 16.00
N GLY A 576 -18.77 19.15 16.35
CA GLY A 576 -18.04 18.85 17.58
C GLY A 576 -18.70 19.51 18.79
N VAL A 577 -18.50 18.93 19.97
CA VAL A 577 -18.91 19.49 21.27
C VAL A 577 -17.66 19.58 22.13
N ASP A 578 -17.30 20.79 22.58
CA ASP A 578 -16.14 21.00 23.45
C ASP A 578 -16.44 20.74 24.93
N SER A 579 -15.40 20.87 25.76
CA SER A 579 -15.48 20.66 27.21
C SER A 579 -16.38 21.66 27.94
N LYS A 580 -16.78 22.75 27.27
CA LYS A 580 -17.74 23.75 27.75
C LYS A 580 -19.13 23.54 27.17
N HIS A 581 -19.39 22.39 26.54
CA HIS A 581 -20.63 22.04 25.86
C HIS A 581 -21.01 22.97 24.70
N LYS A 582 -20.05 23.70 24.12
CA LYS A 582 -20.29 24.53 22.93
C LYS A 582 -20.21 23.67 21.68
N ASN A 583 -21.17 23.88 20.78
CA ASN A 583 -21.23 23.20 19.48
C ASN A 583 -20.36 23.92 18.43
N HIS A 584 -19.52 23.15 17.74
CA HIS A 584 -18.65 23.59 16.66
C HIS A 584 -19.05 22.89 15.36
N TRP A 585 -19.80 23.60 14.52
CA TRP A 585 -20.41 23.01 13.33
C TRP A 585 -19.41 22.81 12.19
N ILE A 586 -19.49 21.65 11.54
CA ILE A 586 -18.74 21.33 10.31
C ILE A 586 -19.70 21.19 9.12
N ILE A 587 -20.74 20.37 9.29
CA ILE A 587 -21.78 20.13 8.28
C ILE A 587 -23.15 20.39 8.91
N LYS A 588 -24.02 21.10 8.20
CA LYS A 588 -25.42 21.30 8.56
C LYS A 588 -26.32 20.92 7.38
N LYS A 589 -27.26 20.00 7.59
CA LYS A 589 -28.15 19.45 6.55
C LYS A 589 -27.40 19.03 5.28
N GLY A 590 -26.24 18.38 5.44
CA GLY A 590 -25.40 17.90 4.34
C GLY A 590 -24.57 18.97 3.62
N LYS A 591 -24.51 20.20 4.12
CA LYS A 591 -23.68 21.29 3.56
C LYS A 591 -22.58 21.70 4.54
N PHE A 592 -21.37 21.96 4.03
CA PHE A 592 -20.33 22.57 4.84
C PHE A 592 -20.76 23.96 5.33
N VAL A 593 -20.44 24.27 6.58
CA VAL A 593 -20.64 25.60 7.19
C VAL A 593 -19.33 26.22 7.68
N VAL A 594 -18.20 25.65 7.24
CA VAL A 594 -16.82 26.03 7.59
C VAL A 594 -16.01 26.43 6.37
#